data_AF-A0A2E2T8X4-F1
#
_entry.id   AF-A0A2E2T8X4-F1
#
_cell.length_a   1.000
_cell.length_b   1.000
_cell.length_c   1.000
_cell.angle_alpha   90.00
_cell.angle_beta   90.00
_cell.angle_gamma   90.00
#
_symmetry.space_group_name_H-M   'P 1'
#
loop_
_entity.id
_entity.type
_entity.pdbx_description
1 polymer ?
#
loop_
_entity_poly.entity_id
_entity_poly.type
_entity_poly.pdbx_seq_one_letter_code
_entity_poly.pdbx_strand_id
1 'polypeptide(L)'
;MSAISAAEARVLMETNDYEVIISDQRMPETTGVEFFQEIKITDPDPVRILLTGYADITAVKAAVNQGEIYRYLQKPWNEIELSANIKAASELYRLRESNGVLTHELKRVNKQMEFLVRQSLVS
;
A
#
# COMPACT_ATOMS: atom_id res chain seq x y z
N MET A 1 13.46 7.80 -2.22
CA MET A 1 13.23 9.25 -2.01
C MET A 1 12.87 9.45 -0.55
N SER A 2 13.10 10.63 0.02
CA SER A 2 12.77 10.93 1.43
C SER A 2 12.05 12.27 1.51
N ALA A 3 11.14 12.41 2.49
CA ALA A 3 10.49 13.65 2.86
C ALA A 3 10.62 13.85 4.37
N ILE A 4 10.69 15.10 4.81
CA ILE A 4 10.78 15.45 6.24
C ILE A 4 9.41 15.74 6.87
N SER A 5 8.35 15.76 6.07
CA SER A 5 6.97 15.99 6.52
C SER A 5 5.95 15.24 5.66
N ALA A 6 4.75 15.03 6.20
CA ALA A 6 3.63 14.46 5.45
C ALA A 6 3.22 15.34 4.25
N ALA A 7 3.30 16.67 4.41
CA ALA A 7 2.98 17.61 3.33
C ALA A 7 3.96 17.50 2.16
N GLU A 8 5.27 17.43 2.42
CA GLU A 8 6.27 17.22 1.39
C GLU A 8 6.12 15.85 0.72
N ALA A 9 5.86 14.80 1.50
CA ALA A 9 5.64 13.47 0.97
C ALA A 9 4.47 13.43 -0.02
N ARG A 10 3.36 14.14 0.26
CA ARG A 10 2.22 14.26 -0.65
C ARG A 10 2.61 14.86 -2.00
N VAL A 11 3.36 15.97 -1.99
CA VAL A 11 3.82 16.61 -3.22
C VAL A 11 4.66 15.65 -4.06
N LEU A 12 5.52 14.85 -3.41
CA LEU A 12 6.32 13.85 -4.13
C LEU A 12 5.47 12.73 -4.73
N MET A 13 4.39 12.32 -4.05
CA MET A 13 3.45 11.29 -4.52
C MET A 13 2.60 11.75 -5.70
N GLU A 14 2.34 13.05 -5.86
CA GLU A 14 1.58 13.55 -7.02
C GLU A 14 2.33 13.34 -8.36
N THR A 15 3.66 13.25 -8.31
CA THR A 15 4.49 13.13 -9.52
C THR A 15 5.22 11.80 -9.64
N ASN A 16 5.11 10.91 -8.66
CA ASN A 16 5.83 9.64 -8.62
C ASN A 16 4.98 8.54 -8.01
N ASP A 17 5.01 7.37 -8.62
CA ASP A 17 4.43 6.16 -8.05
C ASP A 17 5.43 5.48 -7.11
N TYR A 18 4.94 5.00 -5.96
CA TYR A 18 5.77 4.31 -4.97
C TYR A 18 5.20 2.93 -4.66
N GLU A 19 6.01 1.88 -4.76
CA GLU A 19 5.58 0.54 -4.36
C GLU A 19 5.40 0.42 -2.83
N VAL A 20 6.23 1.14 -2.06
CA VAL A 20 6.31 1.04 -0.61
C VAL A 20 6.50 2.44 -0.02
N ILE A 21 5.71 2.76 1.00
CA ILE A 21 5.82 4.01 1.78
C ILE A 21 6.12 3.65 3.23
N ILE A 22 7.14 4.30 3.78
CA ILE A 22 7.56 4.13 5.17
C ILE A 22 7.43 5.47 5.88
N SER A 23 6.68 5.52 6.97
CA SER A 23 6.46 6.75 7.74
C SER A 23 6.77 6.54 9.22
N ASP A 24 7.29 7.57 9.89
CA ASP A 24 7.29 7.62 11.34
C ASP A 24 5.85 7.77 11.85
N GLN A 25 5.55 7.15 12.99
CA GLN A 25 4.31 7.40 13.71
C GLN A 25 4.25 8.81 14.29
N ARG A 26 5.39 9.32 14.77
CA ARG A 26 5.49 10.67 15.35
C ARG A 26 6.17 11.60 14.36
N MET A 27 5.36 12.42 13.69
CA MET A 27 5.84 13.53 12.88
C MET A 27 5.20 14.83 13.37
N PRO A 28 5.81 16.00 13.08
CA PRO A 28 5.16 17.28 13.29
C PRO A 28 3.83 17.33 12.53
N GLU A 29 2.82 17.98 13.14
CA GLU A 29 1.51 18.29 12.56
C GLU A 29 0.57 17.10 12.28
N THR A 30 1.08 15.96 11.82
CA THR A 30 0.28 14.79 11.44
C THR A 30 0.98 13.50 11.87
N THR A 31 0.25 12.54 12.41
CA THR A 31 0.81 11.22 12.74
C THR A 31 0.96 10.33 11.52
N GLY A 32 1.85 9.33 11.56
CA GLY A 32 2.01 8.37 10.46
C GLY A 32 0.74 7.59 10.13
N VAL A 33 -0.08 7.28 11.15
CA VAL A 33 -1.41 6.67 10.96
C VAL A 33 -2.34 7.59 10.20
N GLU A 34 -2.48 8.86 10.61
CA GLU A 34 -3.37 9.83 9.93
C GLU A 34 -2.92 10.03 8.48
N PHE A 35 -1.62 10.19 8.27
CA PHE A 35 -1.03 10.26 6.93
C PHE A 35 -1.39 9.05 6.07
N PHE A 36 -1.32 7.83 6.62
CA PHE A 36 -1.69 6.61 5.90
C PHE A 36 -3.20 6.45 5.68
N GLN A 37 -4.04 6.96 6.58
CA GLN A 37 -5.48 6.99 6.37
C GLN A 37 -5.85 7.90 5.20
N GLU A 38 -5.17 9.03 5.05
CA GLU A 38 -5.35 9.94 3.92
C GLU A 38 -4.85 9.32 2.62
N ILE A 39 -3.62 8.76 2.61
CA ILE A 39 -3.06 8.08 1.43
C ILE A 39 -3.99 6.97 0.97
N LYS A 40 -4.56 6.17 1.89
CA LYS A 40 -5.48 5.09 1.52
C LYS A 40 -6.65 5.56 0.65
N ILE A 41 -7.09 6.81 0.81
CA ILE A 41 -8.20 7.39 0.04
C ILE A 41 -7.72 7.86 -1.34
N THR A 42 -6.54 8.48 -1.40
CA THR A 42 -6.04 9.12 -2.64
C THR A 42 -5.23 8.18 -3.53
N ASP A 43 -4.46 7.29 -2.92
CA ASP A 43 -3.54 6.34 -3.55
C ASP A 43 -3.44 5.05 -2.70
N PRO A 44 -4.38 4.10 -2.87
CA PRO A 44 -4.48 2.92 -2.01
C PRO A 44 -3.41 1.85 -2.29
N ASP A 45 -2.75 1.88 -3.45
CA ASP A 45 -1.94 0.78 -3.98
C ASP A 45 -0.59 0.58 -3.25
N PRO A 46 0.17 1.62 -2.89
CA PRO A 46 1.43 1.49 -2.18
C PRO A 46 1.30 0.70 -0.87
N VAL A 47 2.29 -0.15 -0.59
CA VAL A 47 2.33 -0.88 0.67
C VAL A 47 2.86 0.02 1.78
N ARG A 48 2.07 0.20 2.84
CA ARG A 48 2.32 1.14 3.93
C ARG A 48 2.99 0.46 5.13
N ILE A 49 4.18 0.94 5.53
CA ILE A 49 4.94 0.47 6.70
C ILE A 49 5.08 1.62 7.71
N LEU A 50 4.70 1.36 8.95
CA LEU A 50 4.80 2.35 10.03
C LEU A 50 6.03 2.10 10.91
N LEU A 51 6.82 3.12 11.20
CA LEU A 51 7.90 3.06 12.19
C LEU A 51 7.39 3.61 13.53
N THR A 52 7.54 2.87 14.62
CA THR A 52 6.96 3.22 15.91
C THR A 52 7.94 3.03 17.08
N GLY A 53 7.87 3.91 18.08
CA GLY A 53 8.56 3.73 19.36
C GLY A 53 7.82 2.77 20.30
N TYR A 54 8.46 2.42 21.42
CA TYR A 54 7.89 1.53 22.46
C TYR A 54 6.60 2.09 23.07
N ALA A 55 6.53 3.40 23.27
CA ALA A 55 5.40 4.09 23.89
C ALA A 55 4.14 4.13 23.01
N ASP A 56 4.29 3.97 21.69
CA ASP A 56 3.20 4.16 20.73
C ASP A 56 2.55 2.82 20.31
N ILE A 57 3.13 1.66 20.65
CA ILE A 57 2.67 0.33 20.19
C ILE A 57 1.21 0.04 20.54
N THR A 58 0.75 0.43 21.73
CA THR A 58 -0.63 0.15 22.18
C THR A 58 -1.64 1.00 21.41
N ALA A 59 -1.29 2.26 21.10
CA ALA A 59 -2.12 3.16 20.30
C ALA A 59 -2.14 2.75 18.82
N VAL A 60 -1.01 2.29 18.29
CA VAL A 60 -0.85 1.87 16.90
C VAL A 60 -1.71 0.64 16.58
N LYS A 61 -1.81 -0.33 17.48
CA LYS A 61 -2.60 -1.57 17.23
C LYS A 61 -4.06 -1.28 16.87
N ALA A 62 -4.70 -0.29 17.48
CA ALA A 62 -6.08 0.07 17.16
C ALA A 62 -6.22 0.79 15.81
N ALA A 63 -5.19 1.53 15.42
CA ALA A 63 -5.18 2.38 14.23
C ALA A 63 -4.71 1.64 12.95
N VAL A 64 -3.92 0.58 13.09
CA VAL A 64 -3.45 -0.29 11.99
C VAL A 64 -4.60 -0.84 11.15
N ASN A 65 -5.71 -1.22 11.79
CA ASN A 65 -6.89 -1.73 11.09
C ASN A 65 -7.61 -0.66 10.25
N GLN A 66 -7.44 0.62 10.57
CA GLN A 66 -8.10 1.73 9.88
C GLN A 66 -7.31 2.18 8.65
N GLY A 67 -5.97 2.25 8.76
CA GLY A 67 -5.08 2.69 7.67
C GLY A 67 -4.61 1.60 6.71
N GLU A 68 -5.04 0.34 6.87
CA GLU A 68 -4.50 -0.82 6.13
C GLU A 68 -2.97 -0.84 6.12
N ILE A 69 -2.40 -0.65 7.31
CA ILE A 69 -0.96 -0.69 7.50
C ILE A 69 -0.53 -2.15 7.38
N TYR A 70 0.36 -2.43 6.42
CA TYR A 70 0.85 -3.79 6.19
C TYR A 70 1.66 -4.29 7.38
N ARG A 71 2.50 -3.41 7.94
CA ARG A 71 3.38 -3.75 9.06
C ARG A 71 3.78 -2.51 9.84
N TYR A 72 3.95 -2.68 11.15
CA TYR A 72 4.70 -1.72 11.97
C TYR A 72 6.07 -2.31 12.34
N LEU A 73 7.10 -1.47 12.33
CA LEU A 73 8.46 -1.79 12.73
C LEU A 73 8.85 -0.95 13.93
N GLN A 74 9.46 -1.60 14.92
CA GLN A 74 9.81 -0.96 16.17
C GLN A 74 11.17 -0.27 16.08
N LYS A 75 11.28 0.91 16.70
CA LYS A 75 12.55 1.62 16.90
C LYS A 75 13.22 1.21 18.22
N PRO A 76 14.54 0.97 18.25
CA PRO A 76 15.46 0.93 17.10
C PRO A 76 15.26 -0.35 16.28
N TRP A 77 15.36 -0.24 14.95
CA TRP A 77 15.20 -1.38 14.03
C TRP A 77 16.54 -2.04 13.71
N ASN A 78 16.49 -3.31 13.35
CA ASN A 78 17.60 -4.00 12.73
C ASN A 78 17.59 -3.74 11.21
N GLU A 79 18.72 -3.38 10.62
CA GLU A 79 18.81 -3.06 9.18
C GLU A 79 18.48 -4.25 8.27
N ILE A 80 18.88 -5.47 8.66
CA ILE A 80 18.60 -6.70 7.91
C ILE A 80 17.09 -6.95 7.92
N GLU A 81 16.46 -6.82 9.09
CA GLU A 81 15.02 -6.95 9.24
C GLU A 81 14.27 -5.89 8.43
N LEU A 82 14.68 -4.62 8.52
CA LEU A 82 14.05 -3.54 7.75
C LEU A 82 14.15 -3.82 6.24
N SER A 83 15.33 -4.19 5.75
CA SER A 83 15.55 -4.51 4.34
C SER A 83 14.68 -5.68 3.88
N ALA A 84 14.59 -6.75 4.69
CA ALA A 84 13.74 -7.89 4.39
C ALA A 84 12.25 -7.51 4.31
N ASN A 85 11.78 -6.67 5.24
CA ASN A 85 10.40 -6.20 5.25
C ASN A 85 10.07 -5.29 4.06
N ILE A 86 10.99 -4.42 3.64
CA ILE A 86 10.80 -3.58 2.46
C ILE A 86 10.72 -4.44 1.20
N LYS A 87 11.60 -5.44 1.06
CA LYS A 87 11.57 -6.37 -0.08
C LYS A 87 10.25 -7.14 -0.15
N ALA A 88 9.78 -7.67 0.98
CA ALA A 88 8.50 -8.37 1.06
C ALA A 88 7.31 -7.45 0.72
N ALA A 89 7.34 -6.19 1.18
CA ALA A 89 6.31 -5.21 0.86
C ALA A 89 6.29 -4.86 -0.64
N SER A 90 7.46 -4.66 -1.24
CA SER A 90 7.63 -4.41 -2.67
C SER A 90 7.17 -5.59 -3.53
N GLU A 91 7.46 -6.83 -3.11
CA GLU A 91 6.95 -8.03 -3.76
C GLU A 91 5.42 -8.16 -3.65
N LEU A 92 4.85 -7.83 -2.49
CA LEU A 92 3.40 -7.80 -2.30
C LEU A 92 2.72 -6.78 -3.22
N TYR A 93 3.30 -5.60 -3.40
CA TYR A 93 2.83 -4.60 -4.35
C TYR A 93 2.75 -5.18 -5.77
N ARG A 94 3.87 -5.71 -6.27
CA ARG A 94 3.93 -6.29 -7.63
C ARG A 94 2.98 -7.47 -7.82
N LEU A 95 2.79 -8.29 -6.79
CA LEU A 95 1.84 -9.39 -6.84
C LEU A 95 0.40 -8.88 -6.95
N ARG A 96 0.03 -7.83 -6.21
CA ARG A 96 -1.31 -7.20 -6.29
C ARG A 96 -1.56 -6.59 -7.67
N GLU A 97 -0.57 -5.88 -8.19
CA GLU A 97 -0.62 -5.29 -9.53
C GLU A 97 -0.81 -6.38 -10.60
N SER A 98 0.04 -7.42 -10.59
CA SER A 98 -0.05 -8.55 -11.52
C SER A 98 -1.41 -9.26 -11.42
N ASN A 99 -1.89 -9.51 -10.21
CA ASN A 99 -3.21 -10.10 -9.99
C ASN A 99 -4.35 -9.23 -10.54
N GLY A 100 -4.25 -7.90 -10.39
CA GLY A 100 -5.20 -6.95 -10.96
C GLY A 100 -5.27 -7.05 -12.48
N VAL A 101 -4.11 -7.08 -13.15
CA VAL A 101 -4.00 -7.24 -14.60
C VAL A 101 -4.61 -8.57 -15.04
N LEU A 102 -4.19 -9.69 -14.45
CA LEU A 102 -4.69 -11.02 -14.81
C LEU A 102 -6.21 -11.14 -14.60
N THR A 103 -6.73 -10.58 -13.50
CA THR A 103 -8.18 -10.58 -13.22
C THR A 103 -8.94 -9.80 -14.28
N HIS A 104 -8.38 -8.67 -14.75
CA HIS A 104 -8.97 -7.89 -15.81
C HIS A 104 -8.98 -8.63 -17.15
N GLU A 105 -7.87 -9.28 -17.51
CA GLU A 105 -7.78 -10.09 -18.73
C GLU A 105 -8.73 -11.28 -18.71
N LEU A 106 -8.82 -12.00 -17.59
CA LEU A 106 -9.74 -13.11 -17.42
C LEU A 106 -11.19 -12.67 -17.62
N LYS A 107 -11.58 -11.52 -17.03
CA LYS A 107 -12.92 -10.94 -17.24
C LYS A 107 -13.17 -10.57 -18.70
N ARG A 108 -12.17 -10.06 -19.41
CA ARG A 108 -12.28 -9.72 -20.84
C ARG A 108 -12.53 -10.98 -21.68
N VAL A 109 -11.72 -12.01 -21.47
CA VAL A 109 -11.83 -13.29 -22.22
C VAL A 109 -13.17 -13.97 -21.92
N ASN A 110 -13.60 -14.02 -20.66
CA ASN A 110 -14.91 -14.60 -20.30
C ASN A 110 -16.06 -13.89 -21.01
N LYS A 111 -16.07 -12.55 -21.06
CA LYS A 111 -17.09 -11.79 -21.79
C LYS A 111 -17.10 -12.08 -23.29
N GLN A 112 -15.93 -12.23 -23.91
CA GLN A 112 -15.83 -12.60 -25.32
C GLN A 112 -16.39 -14.00 -25.59
N MET A 113 -16.09 -14.94 -24.69
CA MET A 113 -16.58 -16.31 -24.82
C MET A 113 -18.11 -16.37 -24.65
N GLU A 114 -18.67 -15.65 -23.68
CA GLU A 114 -20.12 -15.50 -23.52
C GLU A 114 -20.80 -14.91 -24.76
N PHE A 115 -20.17 -13.93 -25.41
CA PHE A 115 -20.69 -13.34 -26.64
C PHE A 115 -20.73 -14.36 -27.79
N LEU A 116 -19.64 -15.10 -28.01
CA LEU A 116 -19.56 -16.11 -29.07
C LEU A 116 -20.57 -17.25 -28.86
N VAL A 117 -20.72 -17.75 -27.63
CA VAL A 117 -21.71 -18.78 -27.30
C VAL A 117 -23.12 -18.29 -27.61
N ARG A 118 -23.48 -17.05 -27.24
CA ARG A 118 -24.80 -16.49 -27.58
C ARG A 118 -25.00 -16.38 -29.09
N GLN A 119 -23.99 -15.97 -29.86
CA GLN A 119 -24.10 -15.85 -31.30
C GLN A 119 -24.34 -17.21 -31.99
N SER A 120 -23.69 -18.27 -31.50
CA SER A 120 -23.86 -19.63 -32.03
C SER A 120 -25.22 -20.26 -31.75
N LEU A 121 -25.94 -19.82 -30.70
CA LEU A 121 -27.26 -20.32 -30.35
C LEU A 121 -28.41 -19.64 -31.13
N VAL A 122 -28.11 -18.53 -31.82
CA VAL A 122 -29.07 -17.75 -32.62
C VAL A 122 -28.88 -18.02 -34.12
N SER A 123 -27.90 -18.86 -34.48
CA SER A 123 -27.63 -19.33 -35.85
C SER A 123 -28.21 -20.73 -36.05
#